data_AF-A0A916BXJ3-F1
#
_entry.id   AF-A0A916BXJ3-F1
#
_cell.length_a   1.000
_cell.length_b   1.000
_cell.length_c   1.000
_cell.angle_alpha   90.00
_cell.angle_beta   90.00
_cell.angle_gamma   90.00
#
_symmetry.space_group_name_H-M   'P 1'
#
loop_
_entity.id
_entity.type
_entity.pdbx_description
1 polymer ?
#
loop_
_entity_poly.entity_id
_entity_poly.type
_entity_poly.pdbx_seq_one_letter_code
_entity_poly.pdbx_strand_id
1 'polypeptide(L)'
;MEDKAYFSYLLRMWQTRRGNELVWMASLDDPHTGKRHSFTTLERLFAFLLKQTQASEYPAEQECDQGRSTDEGSKNDKTPQSSQSAKID
;
A
#
# COMPACT_ATOMS: atom_id res chain seq x y z
N MET A 1 4.53 9.96 -21.98
CA MET A 1 3.72 11.10 -21.51
C MET A 1 3.76 11.02 -20.01
N GLU A 2 4.29 12.05 -19.37
CA GLU A 2 4.40 12.11 -17.91
C GLU A 2 3.00 12.44 -17.39
N ASP A 3 2.25 11.42 -16.97
CA ASP A 3 0.94 11.61 -16.36
C ASP A 3 1.15 12.26 -15.00
N LYS A 4 1.18 13.59 -15.01
CA LYS A 4 1.34 14.40 -13.80
C LYS A 4 0.17 14.12 -12.88
N ALA A 5 0.43 13.46 -11.74
CA ALA A 5 -0.60 13.20 -10.74
C ALA A 5 -1.29 14.52 -10.36
N TYR A 6 -2.60 14.61 -10.62
CA TYR A 6 -3.42 15.78 -10.35
C TYR A 6 -4.44 15.46 -9.26
N PHE A 7 -4.46 16.28 -8.21
CA PHE A 7 -5.40 16.17 -7.11
C PHE A 7 -6.24 17.44 -7.02
N SER A 8 -7.55 17.29 -6.89
CA SER A 8 -8.48 18.40 -6.63
C SER A 8 -9.32 18.05 -5.41
N TYR A 9 -9.50 19.03 -4.52
CA TYR A 9 -10.32 18.89 -3.32
C TYR A 9 -11.07 20.18 -3.03
N LEU A 10 -12.29 20.06 -2.49
CA LEU A 10 -12.95 21.17 -1.82
C LEU A 10 -12.59 21.14 -0.33
N LEU A 11 -11.79 22.14 0.10
CA LEU A 11 -11.47 22.34 1.50
C LEU A 11 -12.58 23.12 2.21
N ARG A 12 -13.07 22.57 3.33
CA ARG A 12 -13.91 23.30 4.29
C ARG A 12 -13.19 23.37 5.63
N MET A 13 -13.25 24.52 6.25
CA MET A 13 -12.68 24.76 7.58
C MET A 13 -13.73 25.44 8.45
N TRP A 14 -13.82 25.03 9.70
CA TRP A 14 -14.75 25.60 10.67
C TRP A 14 -14.19 25.43 12.07
N GLN A 15 -14.62 26.28 13.00
CA GLN A 15 -14.32 26.10 14.41
C GLN A 15 -15.45 25.34 15.09
N THR A 16 -15.09 24.49 16.03
CA THR A 16 -16.04 23.84 16.94
C THR A 16 -15.60 24.03 18.38
N ARG A 17 -16.58 24.06 19.29
CA ARG A 17 -16.33 24.18 20.73
C ARG A 17 -16.02 22.78 21.27
N ARG A 18 -14.85 22.60 21.88
CA ARG A 18 -14.48 21.37 22.60
C ARG A 18 -14.19 21.74 24.06
N GLY A 19 -15.22 21.62 24.90
CA GLY A 19 -15.16 22.15 26.28
C GLY A 19 -15.08 23.68 26.30
N ASN A 20 -14.01 24.21 26.89
CA ASN A 20 -13.77 25.65 26.95
C ASN A 20 -12.97 26.22 25.77
N GLU A 21 -12.53 25.37 24.84
CA GLU A 21 -11.66 25.75 23.73
C GLU A 21 -12.43 25.80 22.40
N LEU A 22 -12.01 26.70 21.51
CA LEU A 22 -12.40 26.71 20.11
C LEU A 22 -11.31 26.02 19.30
N VAL A 23 -11.66 24.91 18.67
CA VAL A 23 -10.73 24.06 17.90
C VAL A 23 -11.08 24.15 16.43
N TRP A 24 -10.07 24.30 15.59
CA TRP A 24 -10.22 24.24 14.14
C TRP A 24 -10.39 22.80 13.66
N MET A 25 -11.45 22.58 12.88
CA MET A 25 -11.72 21.36 12.14
C MET A 25 -11.57 21.65 10.65
N ALA A 26 -11.23 20.62 9.89
CA ALA A 26 -11.18 20.70 8.45
C ALA A 26 -11.77 19.44 7.79
N SER A 27 -12.27 19.58 6.57
CA SER A 27 -12.55 18.44 5.71
C SER A 27 -12.15 18.71 4.27
N LEU A 28 -11.67 17.67 3.59
CA LEU A 28 -11.49 17.64 2.14
C LEU A 28 -12.55 16.74 1.52
N ASP A 29 -13.28 17.27 0.54
CA ASP A 29 -14.11 16.48 -0.35
C ASP A 29 -13.40 16.29 -1.67
N ASP A 30 -13.25 15.04 -2.09
CA ASP A 30 -12.77 14.68 -3.42
C ASP A 30 -13.93 14.72 -4.42
N PRO A 31 -13.94 15.62 -5.41
CA PRO A 31 -15.01 15.72 -6.39
C PRO A 31 -15.03 14.54 -7.38
N HIS A 32 -13.92 13.83 -7.55
CA HIS A 32 -13.81 12.70 -8.47
C HIS A 32 -14.38 11.42 -7.86
N THR A 33 -14.20 11.21 -6.54
CA THR A 33 -14.64 9.98 -5.85
C THR A 33 -15.83 10.20 -4.91
N GLY A 34 -16.17 11.45 -4.60
CA GLY A 34 -17.18 11.80 -3.60
C GLY A 34 -16.75 11.50 -2.16
N LYS A 35 -15.50 11.07 -1.93
CA LYS A 35 -15.00 10.75 -0.59
C LYS A 35 -14.75 12.03 0.21
N ARG A 36 -15.11 11.97 1.50
CA ARG A 36 -14.84 13.03 2.47
C ARG A 36 -13.83 12.56 3.50
N HIS A 37 -12.77 13.34 3.67
CA HIS A 37 -11.75 13.16 4.70
C HIS A 37 -11.88 14.27 5.73
N SER A 38 -12.09 13.93 7.00
CA SER A 38 -12.22 14.90 8.09
C SER A 38 -11.00 14.88 9.00
N PHE A 39 -10.60 16.06 9.45
CA PHE A 39 -9.40 16.29 10.25
C PHE A 39 -9.73 17.17 11.46
N THR A 40 -9.19 16.78 12.61
CA THR A 40 -9.38 17.49 13.89
C THR A 40 -8.30 18.53 14.17
N THR A 41 -7.26 18.58 13.34
CA THR A 41 -6.17 19.57 13.40
C THR A 41 -5.63 19.80 11.99
N LEU A 42 -4.96 20.93 11.76
CA LEU A 42 -4.38 21.27 10.47
C LEU A 42 -3.14 20.42 10.14
N GLU A 43 -2.38 20.01 11.16
CA GLU A 43 -1.20 19.16 10.99
C GLU A 43 -1.58 17.81 10.37
N ARG A 44 -2.72 17.23 10.80
CA ARG A 44 -3.24 15.99 10.20
C ARG A 44 -3.69 16.18 8.75
N LEU A 45 -4.28 17.34 8.43
CA LEU A 45 -4.65 17.70 7.06
C LEU A 45 -3.39 17.79 6.18
N PHE A 46 -2.35 18.49 6.62
CA PHE A 46 -1.10 18.61 5.86
C PHE A 46 -0.37 17.29 5.69
N ALA A 47 -0.30 16.46 6.74
CA ALA A 47 0.28 15.12 6.65
C ALA A 47 -0.43 14.25 5.60
N PHE A 48 -1.76 14.35 5.52
CA PHE A 48 -2.53 13.68 4.48
C PHE A 48 -2.15 14.18 3.08
N LEU A 49 -2.13 15.50 2.86
CA LEU A 49 -1.80 16.09 1.56
C LEU A 49 -0.38 15.72 1.10
N LEU A 50 0.60 15.79 2.01
CA LEU A 50 1.98 15.39 1.75
C LEU A 50 2.07 13.92 1.29
N LYS A 51 1.32 13.02 1.94
CA LYS A 51 1.29 11.61 1.54
C LYS A 51 0.75 11.41 0.12
N GLN A 52 -0.29 12.16 -0.29
CA GLN A 52 -0.82 12.06 -1.65
C GLN A 52 0.21 12.48 -2.70
N THR A 53 0.99 13.51 -2.40
CA THR A 53 2.01 14.03 -3.33
C THR A 53 3.30 13.23 -3.37
N GLN A 54 3.59 12.41 -2.35
CA GLN A 54 4.78 11.55 -2.31
C GLN A 54 4.53 10.17 -2.95
N ALA A 55 3.27 9.71 -3.02
CA ALA A 55 2.93 8.41 -3.58
C ALA A 55 3.18 8.29 -5.10
N SER A 56 3.47 9.40 -5.79
CA SER A 56 3.74 9.44 -7.23
C SER A 56 5.21 9.24 -7.61
N GLU A 57 6.14 9.09 -6.66
CA GLU A 57 7.59 9.08 -6.96
C GLU A 57 8.18 7.69 -7.30
N TYR A 58 7.44 6.58 -7.16
CA TYR A 58 7.94 5.25 -7.51
C TYR A 58 6.86 4.35 -8.13
N PRO A 59 7.01 3.92 -9.39
CA PRO A 59 6.19 2.84 -9.92
C PRO A 59 6.56 1.54 -9.21
N ALA A 60 5.53 0.79 -8.78
CA ALA A 60 5.68 -0.57 -8.33
C ALA A 60 6.19 -1.41 -9.52
N GLU A 61 7.47 -1.79 -9.48
CA GLU A 61 8.00 -2.90 -10.27
C GLU A 61 7.30 -4.17 -9.78
N GLN A 62 6.18 -4.51 -10.41
CA GLN A 62 5.63 -5.85 -10.35
C GLN A 62 6.48 -6.69 -11.30
N GLU A 63 7.59 -7.22 -10.79
CA GLU A 63 8.27 -8.35 -11.40
C GLU A 63 7.30 -9.53 -11.44
N CYS A 64 6.69 -9.75 -12.60
CA CYS A 64 6.11 -11.03 -12.96
C CYS A 64 7.24 -12.03 -13.20
N ASP A 65 7.88 -12.48 -12.12
CA ASP A 65 8.65 -13.72 -12.10
C ASP A 65 7.68 -14.90 -12.19
N GLN A 66 7.11 -15.11 -13.38
CA GLN A 66 6.54 -16.39 -13.73
C GLN A 66 7.66 -17.23 -14.33
N GLY A 67 8.28 -18.02 -13.46
CA GLY A 67 9.27 -19.03 -13.79
C GLY A 67 8.87 -19.82 -15.02
N ARG A 68 9.68 -19.68 -16.07
CA ARG A 68 9.59 -20.49 -17.28
C ARG A 68 10.00 -21.91 -16.93
N SER A 69 8.98 -22.74 -16.69
CA SER A 69 9.06 -24.21 -16.64
C SER A 69 9.82 -24.74 -17.86
N THR A 70 11.02 -25.28 -17.65
CA THR A 70 11.65 -26.20 -18.61
C THR A 70 11.13 -27.60 -18.33
N ASP A 71 10.20 -28.06 -19.17
CA ASP A 71 9.87 -29.49 -19.31
C ASP A 71 10.69 -30.04 -20.48
N GLU A 72 11.69 -30.86 -20.21
CA GLU A 72 12.16 -31.91 -21.13
C GLU A 72 12.72 -33.10 -20.34
N GLY A 73 11.84 -34.08 -20.10
CA GLY A 73 12.04 -35.47 -20.51
C GLY A 73 13.25 -36.28 -20.02
N SER A 74 12.93 -37.37 -19.28
CA SER A 74 13.29 -38.76 -19.62
C SER A 74 13.96 -39.58 -18.50
N LYS A 75 13.13 -40.42 -17.86
CA LYS A 75 13.32 -41.88 -17.65
C LYS A 75 14.70 -42.38 -17.17
N ASN A 76 14.77 -42.91 -15.94
CA ASN A 76 14.62 -44.35 -15.71
C ASN A 76 14.78 -44.77 -14.23
N ASP A 77 13.85 -45.64 -13.88
CA ASP A 77 13.76 -46.61 -12.79
C ASP A 77 15.07 -47.35 -12.42
N LYS A 78 15.42 -47.36 -11.12
CA LYS A 78 15.83 -48.57 -10.38
C LYS A 78 15.97 -48.32 -8.87
N THR A 79 15.06 -48.92 -8.11
CA THR A 79 15.18 -49.32 -6.68
C THR A 79 15.74 -50.77 -6.65
N PRO A 80 16.18 -51.43 -5.54
CA PRO A 80 16.40 -51.07 -4.11
C PRO A 80 17.89 -51.28 -3.67
N GLN A 81 18.38 -51.13 -2.43
CA GLN A 81 17.98 -51.80 -1.18
C GLN A 81 18.94 -51.40 -0.02
N SER A 82 18.41 -51.35 1.22
CA SER A 82 19.08 -51.70 2.50
C SER A 82 20.31 -50.88 2.99
N SER A 83 20.55 -50.56 4.26
CA SER A 83 20.01 -50.98 5.56
C SER A 83 20.39 -49.96 6.66
N GLN A 84 19.48 -49.78 7.62
CA GLN A 84 19.66 -49.61 9.08
C GLN A 84 21.03 -49.20 9.67
N SER A 85 21.03 -48.20 10.56
CA SER A 85 21.05 -48.45 12.02
C SER A 85 21.20 -47.16 12.85
N ALA A 86 20.37 -47.06 13.90
CA ALA A 86 20.43 -46.09 14.97
C ALA A 86 21.48 -46.47 16.03
N LYS A 87 22.17 -45.47 16.61
CA LYS A 87 22.73 -45.40 17.99
C LYS A 87 22.96 -43.89 18.27
N ILE A 88 22.25 -43.20 19.17
CA ILE A 88 22.36 -43.18 20.65
C ILE A 88 23.81 -43.05 21.11
N ASP A 89 24.22 -41.84 21.52
CA ASP A 89 24.68 -41.48 22.88
C ASP A 89 24.66 -39.94 23.05
#